data_AF-A0A2D1QA44-F1
#
_entry.id   AF-A0A2D1QA44-F1
#
_cell.length_a   1.000
_cell.length_b   1.000
_cell.length_c   1.000
_cell.angle_alpha   90.00
_cell.angle_beta   90.00
_cell.angle_gamma   90.00
#
_symmetry.space_group_name_H-M   'P 1'
#
loop_
_entity.id
_entity.type
_entity.pdbx_description
1 polymer ?
#
loop_
_entity_poly.entity_id
_entity_poly.type
_entity_poly.pdbx_seq_one_letter_code
_entity_poly.pdbx_strand_id
1 'polypeptide(L)'
;MVDVFSGRLLLRRDGRAVDPEEVLQNKIVGLYFSAGWCSPCRDFTPVLCHFYSELLAGDGPPAPFEVVFISSDRSPAEMGEYMHDMHGDWLALPFHDPYKQ
;
A
#
# COMPACT_ATOMS: atom_id res chain seq x y z
N MET A 1 -7.01 -4.74 -14.20
CA MET A 1 -6.29 -4.78 -12.89
C MET A 1 -6.85 -3.75 -11.93
N VAL A 2 -7.16 -2.54 -12.40
CA VAL A 2 -7.96 -1.55 -11.65
C VAL A 2 -9.34 -2.10 -11.26
N ASP A 3 -9.88 -3.05 -12.05
CA ASP A 3 -11.14 -3.76 -11.77
C ASP A 3 -11.24 -4.36 -10.37
N VAL A 4 -10.11 -4.81 -9.78
CA VAL A 4 -10.09 -5.38 -8.43
C VAL A 4 -10.52 -4.34 -7.39
N PHE A 5 -10.21 -3.07 -7.62
CA PHE A 5 -10.55 -1.96 -6.73
C PHE A 5 -11.67 -1.07 -7.29
N SER A 6 -12.29 -1.44 -8.41
CA SER A 6 -13.36 -0.63 -9.01
C SER A 6 -14.52 -0.45 -8.02
N GLY A 7 -15.00 0.79 -7.90
CA GLY A 7 -16.02 1.18 -6.94
C GLY A 7 -15.54 1.32 -5.48
N ARG A 8 -14.23 1.33 -5.23
CA ARG A 8 -13.62 1.49 -3.90
C ARG A 8 -12.70 2.70 -3.84
N LEU A 9 -12.36 3.11 -2.63
CA LEU A 9 -11.37 4.14 -2.38
C LEU A 9 -10.14 3.51 -1.73
N LEU A 10 -8.96 3.92 -2.18
CA LEU A 10 -7.70 3.58 -1.53
C LEU A 10 -7.28 4.72 -0.62
N LEU A 11 -6.53 4.41 0.43
CA LEU A 11 -6.00 5.38 1.36
C LEU A 11 -4.54 5.64 1.06
N ARG A 12 -4.15 6.91 1.03
CA ARG A 12 -2.74 7.30 1.16
C ARG A 12 -2.30 7.20 2.61
N ARG A 13 -0.98 7.25 2.83
CA ARG A 13 -0.36 7.28 4.16
C ARG A 13 -0.86 8.42 5.06
N ASP A 14 -1.28 9.54 4.47
CA ASP A 14 -1.88 10.68 5.18
C ASP A 14 -3.36 10.49 5.55
N GLY A 15 -3.95 9.33 5.22
CA GLY A 15 -5.35 9.01 5.45
C GLY A 15 -6.32 9.56 4.40
N ARG A 16 -5.83 10.24 3.35
CA ARG A 16 -6.70 10.73 2.27
C ARG A 16 -7.16 9.58 1.39
N ALA A 17 -8.45 9.57 1.09
CA ALA A 17 -9.06 8.66 0.13
C ALA A 17 -8.78 9.13 -1.31
N VAL A 18 -8.40 8.20 -2.17
CA VAL A 18 -8.12 8.42 -3.59
C VAL A 18 -8.81 7.37 -4.45
N ASP A 19 -9.17 7.76 -5.67
CA ASP A 19 -9.78 6.86 -6.64
C ASP A 19 -8.71 5.94 -7.27
N PRO A 20 -8.86 4.60 -7.18
CA PRO A 20 -7.97 3.64 -7.82
C PRO A 20 -7.78 3.88 -9.33
N GLU A 21 -8.82 4.36 -10.04
CA GLU A 21 -8.74 4.65 -11.47
C GLU A 21 -7.77 5.80 -11.76
N GLU A 22 -7.68 6.79 -10.88
CA GLU A 22 -6.72 7.89 -11.03
C GLU A 22 -5.29 7.44 -10.72
N VAL A 23 -5.10 6.63 -9.67
CA VAL A 23 -3.76 6.37 -9.11
C VAL A 23 -3.10 5.08 -9.58
N LEU A 24 -3.88 4.11 -10.10
CA LEU A 24 -3.36 2.80 -10.56
C LEU A 24 -3.40 2.64 -12.09
N GLN A 25 -4.01 3.56 -12.83
CA GLN A 25 -4.12 3.44 -14.27
C GLN A 25 -2.73 3.38 -14.93
N ASN A 26 -2.56 2.40 -15.84
CA ASN A 26 -1.31 2.10 -16.55
C ASN A 26 -0.11 1.78 -15.64
N LYS A 27 -0.34 1.43 -14.36
CA LYS A 27 0.70 0.97 -13.44
C LYS A 27 0.63 -0.53 -13.21
N ILE A 28 1.78 -1.13 -12.94
CA ILE A 28 1.91 -2.45 -12.33
C ILE A 28 1.58 -2.31 -10.85
N VAL A 29 0.63 -3.10 -10.37
CA VAL A 29 0.16 -3.02 -8.98
C VAL A 29 0.69 -4.22 -8.19
N GLY A 30 1.50 -3.95 -7.16
CA GLY A 30 1.94 -4.95 -6.19
C GLY A 30 0.99 -4.99 -4.99
N LEU A 31 0.36 -6.13 -4.74
CA LEU A 31 -0.45 -6.33 -3.54
C LEU A 31 0.43 -6.79 -2.39
N TYR A 32 0.49 -6.00 -1.32
CA TYR A 32 1.31 -6.30 -0.15
C TYR A 32 0.44 -6.70 1.03
N PHE A 33 0.42 -7.99 1.37
CA PHE A 33 -0.32 -8.52 2.51
C PHE A 33 0.62 -8.59 3.72
N SER A 34 0.31 -7.83 4.77
CA SER A 34 1.17 -7.73 5.95
C SER A 34 0.41 -7.25 7.18
N ALA A 35 1.03 -7.36 8.36
CA ALA A 35 0.54 -6.82 9.61
C ALA A 35 1.71 -6.43 10.53
N GLY A 36 1.53 -5.41 11.36
CA GLY A 36 2.54 -4.91 12.30
C GLY A 36 2.88 -5.93 13.40
N TRP A 37 1.93 -6.79 13.78
CA TRP A 37 2.16 -7.87 14.75
C TRP A 37 3.01 -9.02 14.19
N CYS A 38 3.20 -9.09 12.88
CA CYS A 38 3.95 -10.15 12.21
C CYS A 38 5.45 -9.80 12.14
N SER A 39 6.28 -10.50 12.93
CA SER A 39 7.74 -10.28 12.96
C SER A 39 8.43 -10.40 11.59
N PRO A 40 8.25 -11.47 10.79
CA PRO A 40 8.92 -11.54 9.49
C PRO A 40 8.43 -10.47 8.51
N CYS A 41 7.20 -10.00 8.68
CA CYS A 41 6.65 -8.93 7.86
C CYS A 41 7.31 -7.58 8.17
N ARG A 42 7.60 -7.31 9.46
CA ARG A 42 8.38 -6.13 9.87
C ARG A 42 9.79 -6.12 9.32
N ASP A 43 10.43 -7.27 9.14
CA ASP A 43 11.77 -7.37 8.56
C ASP A 43 11.74 -7.15 7.04
N PHE A 44 10.66 -7.56 6.37
CA PHE A 44 10.50 -7.39 4.92
C PHE A 44 10.10 -5.96 4.51
N THR A 45 9.28 -5.27 5.30
CA THR A 45 8.81 -3.92 4.96
C THR A 45 9.94 -2.93 4.62
N PRO A 46 11.05 -2.83 5.38
CA PRO A 46 12.18 -1.97 5.02
C PRO A 46 12.79 -2.30 3.65
N VAL A 47 12.86 -3.59 3.30
CA VAL A 47 13.37 -4.05 1.99
C VAL A 47 12.44 -3.58 0.87
N LEU A 48 11.13 -3.71 1.06
CA LEU A 48 10.13 -3.22 0.10
C LEU A 48 10.16 -1.69 -0.03
N CYS A 49 10.34 -0.97 1.08
CA CYS A 49 10.49 0.49 1.06
C CYS A 49 11.71 0.94 0.24
N HIS A 50 12.85 0.24 0.40
CA HIS A 50 14.05 0.53 -0.39
C HIS A 50 13.80 0.30 -1.88
N PHE A 51 13.29 -0.88 -2.23
CA PHE A 51 12.96 -1.23 -3.61
C PHE A 51 11.99 -0.21 -4.25
N TYR A 52 10.94 0.17 -3.52
CA TYR A 52 9.98 1.17 -4.00
C TYR A 52 10.64 2.54 -4.22
N SER A 53 11.51 2.96 -3.31
CA SER A 53 12.26 4.22 -3.42
C SER A 53 13.20 4.22 -4.63
N GLU A 54 13.91 3.12 -4.87
CA GLU A 54 14.80 2.98 -6.04
C GLU A 54 14.03 3.05 -7.37
N LEU A 55 12.84 2.45 -7.43
CA LEU A 55 11.98 2.52 -8.62
C LEU A 55 11.48 3.94 -8.93
N LEU A 56 11.33 4.78 -7.91
CA LEU A 56 10.88 6.17 -8.06
C LEU A 56 12.04 7.14 -8.29
N ALA A 57 13.23 6.86 -7.75
CA ALA A 57 14.37 7.78 -7.71
C ALA A 57 15.41 7.60 -8.83
N GLY A 58 15.19 6.67 -9.77
CA GLY A 58 16.13 6.44 -10.88
C GLY A 58 16.28 7.66 -11.81
N ASP A 59 17.35 7.67 -12.61
CA ASP A 59 17.70 8.76 -13.55
C ASP A 59 16.69 8.96 -14.72
N GLY A 60 15.59 8.18 -14.74
CA GLY A 60 14.55 8.20 -15.75
C GLY A 60 13.19 8.64 -15.21
N PRO A 61 12.12 8.62 -16.02
CA PRO A 61 10.77 8.81 -15.51
C PRO A 61 10.45 7.73 -14.45
N PRO A 62 9.70 8.07 -13.38
CA PRO A 62 9.34 7.12 -12.34
C PRO A 62 8.75 5.85 -12.93
N ALA A 63 9.18 4.69 -12.45
CA ALA A 63 8.64 3.42 -12.94
C ALA A 63 7.12 3.38 -12.73
N PRO A 64 6.34 2.82 -13.67
CA PRO A 64 4.88 2.71 -13.53
C PRO A 64 4.55 1.56 -12.57
N PHE A 65 4.93 1.69 -11.29
CA PHE A 65 4.73 0.69 -10.25
C PHE A 65 4.09 1.34 -9.03
N GLU A 66 3.11 0.66 -8.42
CA GLU A 66 2.43 1.11 -7.21
C GLU A 66 2.22 -0.06 -6.26
N VAL A 67 2.32 0.21 -4.96
CA VAL A 67 2.05 -0.81 -3.93
C VAL A 67 0.69 -0.51 -3.29
N VAL A 68 -0.13 -1.55 -3.14
CA VAL A 68 -1.38 -1.48 -2.36
C VAL A 68 -1.25 -2.41 -1.17
N PHE A 69 -1.15 -1.80 0.00
CA PHE A 69 -1.08 -2.49 1.28
C PHE A 69 -2.45 -3.02 1.71
N ILE A 70 -2.51 -4.30 2.03
CA ILE A 70 -3.68 -5.01 2.54
C ILE A 70 -3.34 -5.49 3.95
N SER A 71 -3.69 -4.66 4.93
CA SER A 71 -3.45 -4.94 6.35
C SER A 71 -4.18 -6.19 6.84
N SER A 72 -3.48 -7.04 7.58
CA SER A 72 -4.05 -8.12 8.41
C SER A 72 -3.94 -7.79 9.91
N ASP A 73 -3.82 -6.51 10.24
CA ASP A 73 -3.85 -6.00 11.61
C ASP A 73 -5.22 -6.21 12.24
N ARG A 74 -5.32 -6.12 13.56
CA ARG A 74 -6.56 -6.41 14.29
C ARG A 74 -7.40 -5.16 14.52
N SER A 75 -6.83 -3.98 14.29
CA SER A 75 -7.55 -2.71 14.41
C SER A 75 -7.08 -1.69 13.38
N PRO A 76 -7.93 -0.69 13.05
CA PRO A 76 -7.53 0.46 12.24
C PRO A 76 -6.36 1.25 12.85
N ALA A 77 -6.26 1.27 14.19
CA ALA A 77 -5.17 1.95 14.90
C ALA A 77 -3.83 1.24 14.65
N GLU A 78 -3.79 -0.09 14.83
CA GLU A 78 -2.59 -0.90 14.53
C GLU A 78 -2.16 -0.77 13.06
N MET A 79 -3.12 -0.81 12.14
CA MET A 79 -2.86 -0.58 10.72
C MET A 79 -2.24 0.80 10.48
N GLY A 80 -2.80 1.84 11.09
CA GLY A 80 -2.34 3.21 10.95
C GLY A 80 -0.94 3.42 11.52
N GLU A 81 -0.66 2.88 12.71
CA GLU A 81 0.66 2.91 13.34
C GLU A 81 1.70 2.21 12.46
N TYR A 82 1.40 0.99 11.99
CA TYR A 82 2.33 0.25 11.14
C TYR A 82 2.61 0.94 9.79
N MET A 83 1.58 1.51 9.16
CA MET A 83 1.74 2.32 7.96
C MET A 83 2.55 3.59 8.21
N HIS A 84 2.31 4.27 9.32
CA HIS A 84 3.02 5.49 9.65
C HIS A 84 4.49 5.22 9.95
N ASP A 85 4.78 4.18 10.72
CA ASP A 85 6.12 3.95 11.27
C ASP A 85 7.05 3.23 10.31
N MET A 86 6.53 2.36 9.43
CA MET A 86 7.38 1.47 8.63
C MET A 86 7.15 1.56 7.12
N HIS A 87 5.99 2.03 6.64
CA HIS A 87 5.68 1.98 5.21
C HIS A 87 6.21 3.19 4.45
N GLY A 88 6.45 2.98 3.15
CA GLY A 88 6.71 4.06 2.19
C GLY A 88 5.42 4.80 1.82
N ASP A 89 5.55 5.81 0.94
CA ASP A 89 4.43 6.61 0.45
C ASP A 89 3.63 5.88 -0.64
N TRP A 90 3.15 4.69 -0.31
CA TRP A 90 2.27 3.87 -1.14
C TRP A 90 0.81 3.88 -0.63
N LEU A 91 -0.06 3.17 -1.34
CA LEU A 91 -1.50 3.12 -1.07
C LEU A 91 -1.85 1.98 -0.13
N ALA A 92 -3.02 2.06 0.50
CA ALA A 92 -3.57 1.00 1.32
C ALA A 92 -5.07 0.81 1.10
N LEU A 93 -5.54 -0.41 1.26
CA LEU A 93 -6.97 -0.70 1.30
C LEU A 93 -7.53 -0.33 2.68
N PRO A 94 -8.68 0.38 2.77
CA PRO A 94 -9.33 0.69 4.03
C PRO A 94 -9.49 -0.54 4.93
N PHE A 95 -9.35 -0.35 6.24
CA PHE A 95 -9.42 -1.45 7.20
C PHE A 95 -10.75 -2.21 7.12
N HIS A 96 -11.86 -1.48 7.01
CA HIS A 96 -13.22 -2.02 6.98
C HIS A 96 -13.71 -2.40 5.57
N ASP A 97 -12.80 -2.72 4.64
CA ASP A 97 -13.20 -3.10 3.29
C ASP A 97 -13.88 -4.49 3.27
N PRO A 98 -14.98 -4.67 2.52
CA PRO A 98 -15.68 -5.96 2.41
C PRO A 98 -14.83 -7.14 1.92
N TYR A 99 -13.69 -6.91 1.27
CA TYR A 99 -12.79 -7.99 0.86
C TYR A 99 -11.98 -8.62 2.00
N LYS A 100 -11.93 -7.99 3.18
CA LYS A 100 -11.26 -8.53 4.37
C LYS A 100 -12.18 -9.37 5.27
N GLN A 101 -13.35 -9.80 4.78
CA GLN A 101 -14.25 -10.68 5.53
C GLN A 101 -13.65 -12.05 5.81
#